data_AF-A0A8H4XUL0-F1
#
_entry.id   AF-A0A8H4XUL0-F1
#
_cell.length_a   1.000
_cell.length_b   1.000
_cell.length_c   1.000
_cell.angle_alpha   90.00
_cell.angle_beta   90.00
_cell.angle_gamma   90.00
#
_symmetry.space_group_name_H-M   'P 1'
#
loop_
_entity.id
_entity.type
_entity.pdbx_description
1 polymer ?
#
loop_
_entity_poly.entity_id
_entity_poly.type
_entity_poly.pdbx_seq_one_letter_code
_entity_poly.pdbx_strand_id
1 'polypeptide(L)'
;MKVLFHLYCDASVQPFYLRSLFPHSAGLGAPAEWEVALAYETSIPSPSYRDTDSLVPSVKYTAYERFYRSLCSHWLTVRELWLARVSRYPTSTIRNDAFDKVWEKWMDHPTRGFREKFEMIEVTDFVWGYLGRKIFGDPHRLADWLSGENARRDFLDDAESIHGNWLFFVRFVAQYLQPPHIIELLNASWNPRSEPLWKGQYLHSLGAFDGMVEGHPEIEDADSSPESFFHLSLLEADGMDRIVSGESDDSESDDSYEYENHWESYRHSHWIEHWRGQLLLSPETEHQLLQRIRNYYKTFMDDLDPIEV
;
A
#
# COMPACT_ATOMS: atom_id res chain seq x y z
N MET A 1 -14.37 -10.64 -1.43
CA MET A 1 -13.98 -9.53 -2.32
C MET A 1 -15.04 -8.46 -2.45
N LYS A 2 -16.29 -8.77 -2.86
CA LYS A 2 -17.39 -7.79 -2.97
C LYS A 2 -17.58 -6.94 -1.70
N VAL A 3 -17.36 -7.52 -0.52
CA VAL A 3 -17.38 -6.81 0.78
C VAL A 3 -16.41 -5.62 0.80
N LEU A 4 -15.17 -5.77 0.32
CA LEU A 4 -14.18 -4.69 0.33
C LEU A 4 -14.61 -3.54 -0.61
N PHE A 5 -15.18 -3.85 -1.76
CA PHE A 5 -15.75 -2.82 -2.63
C PHE A 5 -16.96 -2.13 -1.99
N HIS A 6 -17.82 -2.87 -1.28
CA HIS A 6 -18.90 -2.26 -0.51
C HIS A 6 -18.38 -1.32 0.57
N LEU A 7 -17.32 -1.69 1.28
CA LEU A 7 -16.68 -0.80 2.25
C LEU A 7 -16.08 0.45 1.59
N TYR A 8 -15.48 0.31 0.40
CA TYR A 8 -14.94 1.44 -0.37
C TYR A 8 -16.04 2.45 -0.73
N CYS A 9 -17.25 1.98 -1.06
CA CYS A 9 -18.40 2.82 -1.35
C CYS A 9 -19.28 3.16 -0.13
N ASP A 10 -18.99 2.66 1.07
CA ASP A 10 -19.90 2.78 2.21
C ASP A 10 -19.93 4.20 2.76
N ALA A 11 -21.13 4.75 2.98
CA ALA A 11 -21.35 6.11 3.43
C ALA A 11 -20.75 6.44 4.80
N SER A 12 -20.53 5.44 5.65
CA SER A 12 -19.85 5.61 6.92
C SER A 12 -18.33 5.46 6.82
N VAL A 13 -17.81 4.70 5.86
CA VAL A 13 -16.38 4.39 5.75
C VAL A 13 -15.66 5.35 4.82
N GLN A 14 -16.26 5.68 3.67
CA GLN A 14 -15.64 6.49 2.63
C GLN A 14 -15.16 7.86 3.14
N PRO A 15 -15.94 8.65 3.92
CA PRO A 15 -15.48 9.94 4.41
C PRO A 15 -14.22 9.84 5.30
N PHE A 16 -14.06 8.75 6.04
CA PHE A 16 -12.87 8.49 6.86
C PHE A 16 -11.69 8.06 6.02
N TYR A 17 -11.91 7.24 4.99
CA TYR A 17 -10.86 6.91 4.03
C TYR A 17 -10.34 8.15 3.32
N LEU A 18 -11.22 9.03 2.83
CA LEU A 18 -10.82 10.25 2.11
C LEU A 18 -9.92 11.18 2.93
N ARG A 19 -10.13 11.22 4.25
CA ARG A 19 -9.37 12.06 5.20
C ARG A 19 -8.17 11.36 5.84
N SER A 20 -8.00 10.07 5.60
CA SER A 20 -6.92 9.28 6.19
C SER A 20 -5.57 9.70 5.60
N LEU A 21 -4.49 9.59 6.35
CA LEU A 21 -3.14 9.93 5.87
C LEU A 21 -2.56 8.78 5.03
N PHE A 22 -1.54 9.06 4.21
CA PHE A 22 -0.81 8.00 3.51
C PHE A 22 0.32 7.48 4.40
N PRO A 23 0.43 6.16 4.61
CA PRO A 23 1.47 5.63 5.49
C PRO A 23 2.84 5.62 4.83
N HIS A 24 2.96 6.04 3.57
CA HIS A 24 4.13 5.87 2.71
C HIS A 24 4.80 7.19 2.29
N SER A 25 4.21 8.33 2.64
CA SER A 25 4.73 9.69 2.44
C SER A 25 5.97 10.03 3.28
N ALA A 26 6.55 9.04 3.95
CA ALA A 26 7.62 9.21 4.92
C ALA A 26 8.99 8.85 4.30
N GLY A 27 9.22 9.26 3.06
CA GLY A 27 10.57 9.31 2.49
C GLY A 27 11.30 10.51 3.06
N LEU A 28 12.41 10.27 3.77
CA LEU A 28 13.43 11.25 4.17
C LEU A 28 12.91 12.58 4.76
N GLY A 29 12.55 12.58 6.05
CA GLY A 29 12.36 13.83 6.82
C GLY A 29 10.95 14.15 7.26
N ALA A 30 10.00 13.21 7.13
CA ALA A 30 8.68 13.37 7.75
C ALA A 30 8.83 13.61 9.26
N PRO A 31 8.21 14.68 9.82
CA PRO A 31 8.28 14.94 11.26
C PRO A 31 7.70 13.77 12.05
N ALA A 32 8.24 13.50 13.24
CA ALA A 32 7.70 12.49 14.16
C ALA A 32 6.19 12.67 14.46
N GLU A 33 5.69 13.91 14.33
CA GLU A 33 4.27 14.25 14.44
C GLU A 33 3.38 13.52 13.42
N TRP A 34 3.92 13.16 12.26
CA TRP A 34 3.21 12.41 11.22
C TRP A 34 2.89 10.98 11.64
N GLU A 35 3.87 10.28 12.23
CA GLU A 35 3.69 8.92 12.75
C GLU A 35 2.63 8.90 13.85
N VAL A 36 2.67 9.89 14.73
CA VAL A 36 1.66 10.09 15.78
C VAL A 36 0.27 10.30 15.16
N ALA A 37 0.16 11.14 14.13
CA ALA A 37 -1.11 11.41 13.47
C ALA A 37 -1.69 10.15 12.79
N LEU A 38 -0.85 9.36 12.12
CA LEU A 38 -1.22 8.07 11.51
C LEU A 38 -1.71 7.06 12.56
N ALA A 39 -0.97 6.96 13.66
CA ALA A 39 -1.18 6.01 14.73
C ALA A 39 -2.47 6.26 15.53
N TYR A 40 -2.87 7.53 15.69
CA TYR A 40 -4.08 7.93 16.40
C TYR A 40 -5.21 8.39 15.48
N GLU A 41 -5.14 8.09 14.18
CA GLU A 41 -6.29 8.34 13.31
C GLU A 41 -7.53 7.64 13.86
N THR A 42 -8.66 8.35 13.83
CA THR A 42 -9.95 7.85 14.32
C THR A 42 -10.25 6.42 13.85
N SER A 43 -10.73 5.59 14.76
CA SER A 43 -11.14 4.21 14.46
C SER A 43 -12.19 4.17 13.35
N ILE A 44 -12.15 3.12 12.53
CA ILE A 44 -13.11 2.93 11.46
C ILE A 44 -14.51 2.66 12.04
N PRO A 45 -15.55 3.42 11.65
CA PRO A 45 -16.91 3.15 12.10
C PRO A 45 -17.39 1.79 11.58
N SER A 46 -18.37 1.20 12.27
CA SER A 46 -19.07 0.03 11.74
C SER A 46 -19.76 0.41 10.43
N PRO A 47 -19.66 -0.44 9.38
CA PRO A 47 -20.23 -0.13 8.08
C PRO A 47 -21.75 0.01 8.17
N SER A 48 -22.27 1.02 7.48
CA SER A 48 -23.71 1.26 7.39
C SER A 48 -24.42 0.33 6.42
N TYR A 49 -23.64 -0.32 5.54
CA TYR A 49 -24.08 -1.10 4.38
C TYR A 49 -24.94 -0.28 3.41
N ARG A 50 -24.76 1.04 3.41
CA ARG A 50 -25.39 1.98 2.48
C ARG A 50 -24.29 2.60 1.65
N ASP A 51 -24.46 2.59 0.33
CA ASP A 51 -23.53 3.30 -0.54
C ASP A 51 -23.67 4.82 -0.34
N THR A 52 -22.60 5.57 -0.58
CA THR A 52 -22.61 7.04 -0.73
C THR A 52 -23.44 7.45 -1.95
N ASP A 53 -24.75 7.60 -1.77
CA ASP A 53 -25.73 8.01 -2.78
C ASP A 53 -25.78 7.16 -4.07
N SER A 54 -26.86 7.34 -4.84
CA SER A 54 -27.32 6.52 -5.95
C SER A 54 -26.39 6.53 -7.17
N LEU A 55 -25.25 5.85 -7.08
CA LEU A 55 -24.40 5.56 -8.23
C LEU A 55 -25.23 4.87 -9.30
N VAL A 56 -25.16 5.39 -10.53
CA VAL A 56 -25.78 4.74 -11.69
C VAL A 56 -25.26 3.30 -11.76
N PRO A 57 -26.14 2.28 -11.90
CA PRO A 57 -25.73 0.88 -11.83
C PRO A 57 -24.58 0.50 -12.76
N SER A 58 -24.53 1.08 -13.96
CA SER A 58 -23.44 0.86 -14.93
C SER A 58 -22.10 1.38 -14.43
N VAL A 59 -22.05 2.59 -13.85
CA VAL A 59 -20.84 3.16 -13.25
C VAL A 59 -20.37 2.29 -12.09
N LYS A 60 -21.29 1.85 -11.23
CA LYS A 60 -20.98 0.98 -10.10
C LYS A 60 -20.40 -0.36 -10.55
N TYR A 61 -20.95 -0.96 -11.61
CA TYR A 61 -20.44 -2.20 -12.17
C TYR A 61 -19.01 -2.03 -12.71
N THR A 62 -18.77 -1.00 -13.51
CA THR A 62 -17.43 -0.70 -14.05
C THR A 62 -16.42 -0.42 -12.94
N ALA A 63 -16.81 0.34 -11.91
CA ALA A 63 -15.95 0.60 -10.76
C ALA A 63 -15.65 -0.67 -9.97
N TYR A 64 -16.63 -1.57 -9.80
CA TYR A 64 -16.42 -2.87 -9.16
C TYR A 64 -15.45 -3.74 -9.96
N GLU A 65 -15.58 -3.78 -11.29
CA GLU A 65 -14.67 -4.54 -12.16
C GLU A 65 -13.23 -4.03 -12.04
N ARG A 66 -13.04 -2.70 -12.10
CA ARG A 66 -11.74 -2.05 -11.91
C ARG A 66 -11.17 -2.34 -10.52
N PHE A 67 -11.97 -2.15 -9.47
CA PHE A 67 -11.59 -2.45 -8.09
C PHE A 67 -11.16 -3.91 -7.95
N TYR A 68 -11.95 -4.84 -8.48
CA TYR A 68 -11.70 -6.27 -8.38
C TYR A 68 -10.43 -6.69 -9.12
N ARG A 69 -10.21 -6.15 -10.32
CA ARG A 69 -8.98 -6.37 -11.10
C ARG A 69 -7.76 -5.90 -10.32
N SER A 70 -7.74 -4.63 -9.89
CA SER A 70 -6.65 -4.05 -9.12
C SER A 70 -6.38 -4.79 -7.81
N LEU A 71 -7.44 -5.18 -7.09
CA LEU A 71 -7.35 -5.99 -5.87
C LEU A 71 -6.68 -7.34 -6.14
N CYS A 72 -7.10 -8.03 -7.21
CA CYS A 72 -6.56 -9.33 -7.56
C CYS A 72 -5.12 -9.24 -8.05
N SER A 73 -4.77 -8.19 -8.81
CA SER A 73 -3.41 -7.94 -9.28
C SER A 73 -2.45 -7.78 -8.10
N HIS A 74 -2.75 -6.89 -7.15
CA HIS A 74 -1.89 -6.73 -5.98
C HIS A 74 -1.89 -7.97 -5.06
N TRP A 75 -3.05 -8.60 -4.86
CA TRP A 75 -3.15 -9.82 -4.07
C TRP A 75 -2.29 -10.95 -4.67
N LEU A 76 -2.23 -11.09 -5.98
CA LEU A 76 -1.36 -12.06 -6.64
C LEU A 76 0.11 -11.79 -6.29
N THR A 77 0.55 -10.54 -6.34
CA THR A 77 1.94 -10.17 -6.01
C THR A 77 2.28 -10.44 -4.54
N VAL A 78 1.34 -10.16 -3.62
CA VAL A 78 1.47 -10.54 -2.20
C VAL A 78 1.58 -12.06 -2.04
N ARG A 79 0.79 -12.84 -2.80
CA ARG A 79 0.85 -14.31 -2.77
C ARG A 79 2.15 -14.86 -3.33
N GLU A 80 2.69 -14.26 -4.38
CA GLU A 80 3.96 -14.67 -4.96
C GLU A 80 5.12 -14.41 -4.00
N LEU A 81 5.13 -13.25 -3.33
CA LEU A 81 6.06 -12.97 -2.24
C LEU A 81 5.94 -14.01 -1.11
N TRP A 82 4.71 -14.30 -0.68
CA TRP A 82 4.49 -15.33 0.33
C TRP A 82 5.01 -16.70 -0.10
N LEU A 83 4.75 -17.11 -1.35
CA LEU A 83 5.28 -18.34 -1.91
C LEU A 83 6.81 -18.34 -1.94
N ALA A 84 7.43 -17.21 -2.30
CA ALA A 84 8.87 -17.09 -2.34
C ALA A 84 9.49 -17.30 -0.95
N ARG A 85 8.86 -16.76 0.10
CA ARG A 85 9.27 -16.90 1.51
C ARG A 85 9.16 -18.33 2.05
N VAL A 86 8.10 -19.05 1.72
CA VAL A 86 7.90 -20.42 2.25
C VAL A 86 8.58 -21.51 1.40
N SER A 87 9.17 -21.12 0.27
CA SER A 87 9.82 -22.07 -0.64
C SER A 87 11.22 -22.45 -0.17
N ARG A 88 11.61 -23.68 -0.52
CA ARG A 88 12.97 -24.19 -0.38
C ARG A 88 13.68 -24.10 -1.73
N TYR A 89 14.87 -23.51 -1.72
CA TYR A 89 15.69 -23.28 -2.89
C TYR A 89 16.95 -24.14 -2.81
N PRO A 90 17.39 -24.76 -3.91
CA PRO A 90 18.64 -25.53 -3.90
C PRO A 90 19.84 -24.68 -3.50
N THR A 91 19.87 -23.41 -3.92
CA THR A 91 20.94 -22.47 -3.60
C THR A 91 20.43 -21.06 -3.36
N SER A 92 21.25 -20.23 -2.71
CA SER A 92 20.95 -18.82 -2.45
C SER A 92 20.85 -17.96 -3.71
N THR A 93 21.56 -18.30 -4.79
CA THR A 93 21.41 -17.65 -6.09
C THR A 93 20.00 -17.87 -6.66
N ILE A 94 19.50 -19.11 -6.63
CA ILE A 94 18.14 -19.41 -7.15
C ILE A 94 17.05 -18.72 -6.30
N ARG A 95 17.27 -18.63 -4.99
CA ARG A 95 16.42 -17.86 -4.08
C ARG A 95 16.41 -16.38 -4.48
N ASN A 96 17.58 -15.77 -4.66
CA ASN A 96 17.70 -14.37 -5.04
C ASN A 96 17.00 -14.11 -6.39
N ASP A 97 17.24 -14.95 -7.40
CA ASP A 97 16.54 -14.88 -8.70
C ASP A 97 15.01 -14.97 -8.58
N ALA A 98 14.49 -15.69 -7.57
CA ALA A 98 13.06 -15.78 -7.33
C ALA A 98 12.50 -14.50 -6.71
N PHE A 99 13.22 -13.88 -5.78
CA PHE A 99 12.86 -12.60 -5.19
C PHE A 99 13.00 -11.44 -6.18
N ASP A 100 14.00 -11.45 -7.05
CA ASP A 100 14.16 -10.47 -8.12
C ASP A 100 12.93 -10.49 -9.06
N LYS A 101 12.41 -11.67 -9.40
CA LYS A 101 11.16 -11.79 -10.17
C LYS A 101 9.93 -11.28 -9.42
N VAL A 102 9.90 -11.40 -8.09
CA VAL A 102 8.84 -10.80 -7.27
C VAL A 102 8.97 -9.28 -7.34
N TRP A 103 10.19 -8.76 -7.16
CA TRP A 103 10.51 -7.34 -7.26
C TRP A 103 10.10 -6.72 -8.58
N GLU A 104 10.48 -7.35 -9.70
CA GLU A 104 10.05 -6.92 -11.04
C GLU A 104 8.53 -6.78 -11.11
N LYS A 105 7.75 -7.74 -10.60
CA LYS A 105 6.28 -7.66 -10.66
C LYS A 105 5.66 -6.60 -9.74
N TRP A 106 6.36 -6.23 -8.67
CA TRP A 106 5.97 -5.13 -7.78
C TRP A 106 6.27 -3.78 -8.42
N MET A 107 7.45 -3.61 -9.01
CA MET A 107 8.01 -2.32 -9.45
C MET A 107 7.81 -2.01 -10.93
N ASP A 108 7.84 -3.00 -11.80
CA ASP A 108 7.77 -2.83 -13.25
C ASP A 108 6.93 -3.94 -13.87
N HIS A 109 5.63 -3.68 -14.02
CA HIS A 109 4.77 -4.60 -14.76
C HIS A 109 4.45 -4.01 -16.14
N PRO A 110 5.28 -4.28 -17.16
CA PRO A 110 5.26 -3.54 -18.43
C PRO A 110 3.94 -3.68 -19.20
N THR A 111 3.19 -4.75 -18.93
CA THR A 111 1.89 -5.02 -19.56
C THR A 111 0.71 -4.32 -18.90
N ARG A 112 0.87 -3.69 -17.73
CA ARG A 112 -0.20 -2.90 -17.10
C ARG A 112 -0.35 -1.55 -17.82
N GLY A 113 -1.59 -1.17 -18.13
CA GLY A 113 -1.89 0.18 -18.62
C GLY A 113 -1.62 1.23 -17.54
N PHE A 114 -1.30 2.46 -17.92
CA PHE A 114 -1.03 3.55 -16.97
C PHE A 114 -2.20 3.75 -16.00
N ARG A 115 -3.44 3.68 -16.49
CA ARG A 115 -4.62 3.79 -15.63
C ARG A 115 -4.67 2.65 -14.61
N GLU A 116 -4.39 1.43 -15.03
CA GLU A 116 -4.44 0.25 -14.15
C GLU A 116 -3.46 0.36 -12.99
N LYS A 117 -2.26 0.92 -13.21
CA LYS A 117 -1.28 1.18 -12.15
C LYS A 117 -1.84 2.09 -11.06
N PHE A 118 -2.49 3.19 -11.47
CA PHE A 118 -3.13 4.13 -10.55
C PHE A 118 -4.35 3.55 -9.83
N GLU A 119 -5.16 2.75 -10.54
CA GLU A 119 -6.27 2.02 -9.92
C GLU A 119 -5.74 1.03 -8.88
N MET A 120 -4.60 0.40 -9.13
CA MET A 120 -3.92 -0.49 -8.20
C MET A 120 -3.39 0.25 -6.96
N ILE A 121 -2.78 1.43 -7.13
CA ILE A 121 -2.36 2.29 -6.00
C ILE A 121 -3.56 2.62 -5.12
N GLU A 122 -4.66 3.12 -5.70
CA GLU A 122 -5.84 3.49 -4.92
C GLU A 122 -6.47 2.31 -4.16
N VAL A 123 -6.62 1.16 -4.82
CA VAL A 123 -7.18 -0.03 -4.18
C VAL A 123 -6.25 -0.54 -3.09
N THR A 124 -4.94 -0.47 -3.30
CA THR A 124 -3.96 -0.92 -2.32
C THR A 124 -3.91 -0.01 -1.11
N ASP A 125 -3.95 1.31 -1.32
CA ASP A 125 -4.07 2.31 -0.27
C ASP A 125 -5.36 2.18 0.52
N PHE A 126 -6.46 1.83 -0.13
CA PHE A 126 -7.71 1.58 0.58
C PHE A 126 -7.63 0.30 1.42
N VAL A 127 -7.23 -0.82 0.83
CA VAL A 127 -7.33 -2.15 1.45
C VAL A 127 -6.17 -2.44 2.41
N TRP A 128 -4.93 -2.30 1.98
CA TRP A 128 -3.76 -2.58 2.83
C TRP A 128 -3.29 -1.34 3.58
N GLY A 129 -3.35 -0.18 2.95
CA GLY A 129 -3.00 1.08 3.59
C GLY A 129 -3.97 1.44 4.70
N TYR A 130 -5.21 1.77 4.36
CA TYR A 130 -6.21 2.31 5.28
C TYR A 130 -6.86 1.21 6.11
N LEU A 131 -7.57 0.26 5.50
CA LEU A 131 -8.26 -0.80 6.25
C LEU A 131 -7.26 -1.65 7.05
N GLY A 132 -6.12 -2.00 6.46
CA GLY A 132 -5.02 -2.70 7.14
C GLY A 132 -4.57 -2.00 8.41
N ARG A 133 -4.31 -0.69 8.37
CA ARG A 133 -3.96 0.10 9.57
C ARG A 133 -5.03 0.07 10.64
N LYS A 134 -6.32 0.14 10.25
CA LYS A 134 -7.43 0.17 11.20
C LYS A 134 -7.61 -1.12 11.98
N ILE A 135 -7.09 -2.25 11.50
CA ILE A 135 -7.02 -3.50 12.26
C ILE A 135 -6.12 -3.35 13.49
N PHE A 136 -5.04 -2.59 13.35
CA PHE A 136 -3.99 -2.42 14.37
C PHE A 136 -4.11 -1.09 15.10
N GLY A 137 -5.33 -0.58 15.34
CA GLY A 137 -5.56 0.81 15.75
C GLY A 137 -5.09 1.26 17.14
N ASP A 138 -4.30 0.47 17.88
CA ASP A 138 -3.74 0.87 19.18
C ASP A 138 -2.24 0.54 19.25
N PRO A 139 -1.35 1.54 19.08
CA PRO A 139 0.10 1.37 19.15
C PRO A 139 0.59 0.82 20.49
N HIS A 140 -0.06 1.16 21.60
CA HIS A 140 0.33 0.69 22.94
C HIS A 140 0.07 -0.79 23.14
N ARG A 141 -0.77 -1.38 22.28
CA ARG A 141 -1.12 -2.80 22.29
C ARG A 141 -0.43 -3.59 21.21
N LEU A 142 0.64 -3.05 20.62
CA LEU A 142 1.47 -3.75 19.63
C LEU A 142 1.95 -5.11 20.15
N ALA A 143 2.35 -5.19 21.43
CA ALA A 143 2.82 -6.44 22.05
C ALA A 143 1.78 -7.57 22.08
N ASP A 144 0.47 -7.26 21.98
CA ASP A 144 -0.60 -8.28 21.88
C ASP A 144 -0.56 -9.03 20.54
N TRP A 145 0.03 -8.44 19.51
CA TRP A 145 0.13 -8.99 18.16
C TRP A 145 1.43 -9.75 17.89
N LEU A 146 2.39 -9.71 18.82
CA LEU A 146 3.69 -10.35 18.66
C LEU A 146 3.70 -11.72 19.34
N SER A 147 4.04 -12.77 18.58
CA SER A 147 4.11 -14.14 19.09
C SER A 147 5.54 -14.52 19.44
N GLY A 148 5.85 -14.61 20.74
CA GLY A 148 7.16 -15.02 21.24
C GLY A 148 8.15 -13.87 21.46
N GLU A 149 9.30 -14.19 22.07
CA GLU A 149 10.31 -13.20 22.43
C GLU A 149 11.11 -12.66 21.25
N ASN A 150 11.32 -13.47 20.20
CA ASN A 150 12.03 -13.04 19.00
C ASN A 150 11.24 -11.94 18.27
N ALA A 151 9.95 -12.16 18.01
CA ALA A 151 9.07 -11.14 17.43
C ALA A 151 9.03 -9.85 18.27
N ARG A 152 9.12 -9.94 19.60
CA ARG A 152 9.21 -8.74 20.45
C ARG A 152 10.51 -8.01 20.27
N ARG A 153 11.64 -8.72 20.19
CA ARG A 153 12.95 -8.12 19.96
C ARG A 153 13.04 -7.43 18.59
N ASP A 154 12.43 -8.03 17.58
CA ASP A 154 12.53 -7.54 16.19
C ASP A 154 11.62 -6.33 15.92
N PHE A 155 10.55 -6.14 16.71
CA PHE A 155 9.53 -5.11 16.47
C PHE A 155 9.36 -4.08 17.60
N LEU A 156 10.01 -4.27 18.74
CA LEU A 156 9.98 -3.32 19.87
C LEU A 156 11.41 -2.83 20.12
N ASP A 157 11.89 -1.94 19.25
CA ASP A 157 13.17 -1.27 19.47
C ASP A 157 12.98 -0.14 20.50
N ASP A 158 13.72 -0.21 21.61
CA ASP A 158 13.69 0.80 22.68
C ASP A 158 14.25 2.16 22.22
N ALA A 159 15.03 2.20 21.13
CA ALA A 159 15.51 3.43 20.52
C ALA A 159 14.44 4.13 19.66
N GLU A 160 13.46 3.37 19.17
CA GLU A 160 12.39 3.87 18.30
C GLU A 160 11.17 4.32 19.10
N SER A 161 10.42 5.26 18.52
CA SER A 161 9.16 5.68 19.13
C SER A 161 8.12 4.54 19.08
N ILE A 162 7.17 4.51 20.02
CA ILE A 162 6.05 3.54 19.97
C ILE A 162 5.31 3.60 18.62
N HIS A 163 5.20 4.79 18.03
CA HIS A 163 4.54 5.02 16.74
C HIS A 163 5.38 4.52 15.56
N GLY A 164 6.70 4.67 15.63
CA GLY A 164 7.65 4.14 14.65
C GLY A 164 7.65 2.61 14.64
N ASN A 165 7.78 2.00 15.82
CA ASN A 165 7.64 0.54 16.00
C ASN A 165 6.29 0.02 15.47
N TRP A 166 5.20 0.72 15.78
CA TRP A 166 3.87 0.38 15.27
C TRP A 166 3.76 0.50 13.74
N LEU A 167 4.26 1.58 13.15
CA LEU A 167 4.20 1.81 11.71
C LEU A 167 5.02 0.77 10.96
N PHE A 168 6.23 0.46 11.45
CA PHE A 168 7.07 -0.61 10.92
C PHE A 168 6.35 -1.95 10.96
N PHE A 169 5.77 -2.32 12.12
CA PHE A 169 4.97 -3.52 12.27
C PHE A 169 3.80 -3.59 11.29
N VAL A 170 3.02 -2.53 11.14
CA VAL A 170 1.88 -2.49 10.21
C VAL A 170 2.35 -2.73 8.77
N ARG A 171 3.42 -2.04 8.34
CA ARG A 171 4.00 -2.18 7.00
C ARG A 171 4.52 -3.60 6.75
N PHE A 172 5.11 -4.22 7.76
CA PHE A 172 5.55 -5.61 7.71
C PHE A 172 4.38 -6.58 7.56
N VAL A 173 3.40 -6.51 8.47
CA VAL A 173 2.28 -7.46 8.51
C VAL A 173 1.37 -7.31 7.29
N ALA A 174 1.26 -6.12 6.70
CA ALA A 174 0.49 -5.90 5.47
C ALA A 174 0.90 -6.86 4.34
N GLN A 175 2.17 -7.27 4.25
CA GLN A 175 2.68 -8.20 3.25
C GLN A 175 2.28 -9.66 3.48
N TYR A 176 1.65 -9.98 4.61
CA TYR A 176 1.10 -11.31 4.94
C TYR A 176 -0.42 -11.34 4.90
N LEU A 177 -1.05 -10.16 4.93
CA LEU A 177 -2.50 -10.05 4.91
C LEU A 177 -3.03 -10.20 3.48
N GLN A 178 -3.86 -11.23 3.30
CA GLN A 178 -4.65 -11.40 2.09
C GLN A 178 -6.02 -10.74 2.31
N PRO A 179 -6.76 -10.41 1.24
CA PRO A 179 -8.07 -9.77 1.37
C PRO A 179 -9.06 -10.51 2.31
N PRO A 180 -9.13 -11.86 2.34
CA PRO A 180 -9.94 -12.56 3.35
C PRO A 180 -9.52 -12.29 4.80
N HIS A 181 -8.20 -12.24 5.07
CA HIS A 181 -7.67 -11.95 6.41
C HIS A 181 -8.05 -10.55 6.85
N ILE A 182 -7.99 -9.57 5.95
CA ILE A 182 -8.39 -8.18 6.24
C ILE A 182 -9.88 -8.13 6.61
N ILE A 183 -10.74 -8.82 5.86
CA ILE A 183 -12.18 -8.88 6.15
C ILE A 183 -12.44 -9.52 7.53
N GLU A 184 -11.78 -10.64 7.83
CA GLU A 184 -11.92 -11.36 9.10
C GLU A 184 -11.49 -10.48 10.29
N LEU A 185 -10.31 -9.86 10.19
CA LEU A 185 -9.75 -9.00 11.23
C LEU A 185 -10.60 -7.74 11.46
N LEU A 186 -11.10 -7.11 10.40
CA LEU A 186 -12.04 -5.97 10.52
C LEU A 186 -13.34 -6.40 11.21
N ASN A 187 -13.87 -7.57 10.85
CA ASN A 187 -15.09 -8.09 11.46
C ASN A 187 -14.91 -8.35 12.96
N ALA A 188 -13.76 -8.86 13.38
CA ALA A 188 -13.41 -9.01 14.80
C ALA A 188 -13.33 -7.65 15.52
N SER A 189 -12.76 -6.63 14.88
CA SER A 189 -12.69 -5.27 15.43
C SER A 189 -14.05 -4.59 15.58
N TRP A 190 -14.98 -4.80 14.64
CA TRP A 190 -16.34 -4.24 14.73
C TRP A 190 -17.26 -5.01 15.67
N ASN A 191 -17.01 -6.29 15.88
CA ASN A 191 -17.85 -7.16 16.70
C ASN A 191 -17.08 -7.67 17.92
N PRO A 192 -16.85 -6.85 18.96
CA PRO A 192 -16.09 -7.25 20.15
C PRO A 192 -16.78 -8.34 21.00
N ARG A 193 -18.02 -8.72 20.64
CA ARG A 193 -18.75 -9.86 21.23
C ARG A 193 -18.44 -11.20 20.55
N SER A 194 -17.69 -11.20 19.46
CA SER A 194 -17.18 -12.42 18.82
C SER A 194 -16.12 -13.08 19.70
N GLU A 195 -15.78 -14.34 19.40
CA GLU A 195 -14.71 -15.04 20.12
C GLU A 195 -13.40 -14.22 20.08
N PRO A 196 -12.67 -14.12 21.20
CA PRO A 196 -11.47 -13.32 21.25
C PRO A 196 -10.45 -13.87 20.26
N LEU A 197 -10.02 -13.02 19.32
CA LEU A 197 -8.98 -13.36 18.37
C LEU A 197 -7.63 -13.47 19.09
N TRP A 198 -6.94 -14.60 18.91
CA TRP A 198 -5.60 -14.82 19.42
C TRP A 198 -4.59 -14.14 18.50
N LYS A 199 -4.55 -12.81 18.57
CA LYS A 199 -3.83 -11.88 17.67
C LYS A 199 -2.44 -12.37 17.22
N GLY A 200 -1.53 -12.61 18.15
CA GLY A 200 -0.18 -13.07 17.82
C GLY A 200 -0.15 -14.45 17.14
N GLN A 201 -0.95 -15.40 17.60
CA GLN A 201 -1.04 -16.73 16.97
C GLN A 201 -1.67 -16.69 15.59
N TYR A 202 -2.66 -15.81 15.40
CA TYR A 202 -3.28 -15.59 14.10
C TYR A 202 -2.22 -15.15 13.09
N LEU A 203 -1.42 -14.12 13.40
CA LEU A 203 -0.35 -13.67 12.52
C LEU A 203 0.74 -14.73 12.30
N HIS A 204 1.13 -15.44 13.36
CA HIS A 204 2.07 -16.56 13.25
C HIS A 204 1.55 -17.66 12.32
N SER A 205 0.24 -17.95 12.33
CA SER A 205 -0.34 -18.95 11.40
C SER A 205 -0.29 -18.52 9.94
N LEU A 206 -0.15 -17.21 9.67
CA LEU A 206 0.06 -16.67 8.32
C LEU A 206 1.53 -16.71 7.88
N GLY A 207 2.43 -17.13 8.76
CA GLY A 207 3.88 -17.13 8.55
C GLY A 207 4.57 -15.83 8.95
N ALA A 208 3.84 -14.88 9.56
CA ALA A 208 4.49 -13.73 10.16
C ALA A 208 5.30 -14.20 11.38
N PHE A 209 6.57 -13.80 11.49
CA PHE A 209 7.50 -14.17 12.58
C PHE A 209 8.14 -15.57 12.51
N ASP A 210 7.94 -16.36 11.45
CA ASP A 210 8.59 -17.66 11.31
C ASP A 210 10.11 -17.57 11.03
N GLY A 211 10.67 -16.36 10.93
CA GLY A 211 12.07 -16.12 10.55
C GLY A 211 12.35 -16.31 9.06
N MET A 212 11.34 -16.68 8.26
CA MET A 212 11.47 -17.06 6.85
C MET A 212 11.31 -15.88 5.90
N VAL A 213 11.72 -14.68 6.32
CA VAL A 213 11.49 -13.46 5.55
C VAL A 213 12.20 -13.53 4.19
N GLU A 214 13.34 -14.23 4.11
CA GLU A 214 14.18 -14.33 2.92
C GLU A 214 14.09 -15.68 2.18
N GLY A 215 13.27 -16.64 2.64
CA GLY A 215 13.23 -17.99 2.07
C GLY A 215 14.38 -18.91 2.49
N HIS A 216 14.39 -20.16 1.99
CA HIS A 216 15.26 -21.23 2.48
C HIS A 216 16.22 -21.79 1.44
N PRO A 217 17.46 -21.27 1.32
CA PRO A 217 18.48 -21.94 0.52
C PRO A 217 19.00 -23.20 1.25
N GLU A 218 19.23 -24.28 0.50
CA GLU A 218 19.90 -25.48 1.03
C GLU A 218 21.43 -25.31 1.04
N ILE A 219 21.94 -24.48 0.13
CA ILE A 219 23.36 -24.14 -0.02
C ILE A 219 23.49 -22.62 -0.13
N GLU A 220 24.29 -22.02 0.75
CA GLU A 220 24.69 -20.62 0.65
C GLU A 220 25.86 -20.52 -0.35
N ASP A 221 25.57 -19.95 -1.52
CA ASP A 221 26.48 -19.79 -2.67
C ASP A 221 26.61 -18.34 -3.18
N ALA A 222 25.88 -17.40 -2.57
CA ALA A 222 25.90 -15.97 -2.85
C ALA A 222 26.07 -15.18 -1.56
N ASP A 223 26.83 -14.09 -1.63
CA ASP A 223 27.13 -13.23 -0.48
C ASP A 223 26.03 -12.21 -0.17
N SER A 224 24.94 -12.17 -0.97
CA SER A 224 23.84 -11.21 -0.80
C SER A 224 22.53 -11.88 -0.38
N SER A 225 21.84 -11.25 0.57
CA SER A 225 20.43 -11.52 0.87
C SER A 225 19.53 -10.87 -0.18
N PRO A 226 18.37 -11.49 -0.50
CA PRO A 226 17.41 -10.90 -1.41
C PRO A 226 16.70 -9.72 -0.75
N GLU A 227 16.21 -8.78 -1.55
CA GLU A 227 15.22 -7.83 -1.06
C GLU A 227 13.94 -8.60 -0.73
N SER A 228 13.58 -8.56 0.55
CA SER A 228 12.50 -9.37 1.10
C SER A 228 11.39 -8.54 1.71
N PHE A 229 11.53 -7.21 1.71
CA PHE A 229 10.57 -6.27 2.27
C PHE A 229 9.99 -5.37 1.17
N PHE A 230 8.73 -5.63 0.83
CA PHE A 230 8.04 -4.93 -0.25
C PHE A 230 7.05 -3.93 0.31
N HIS A 231 7.49 -2.68 0.40
CA HIS A 231 6.66 -1.58 0.87
C HIS A 231 5.61 -1.17 -0.19
N LEU A 232 4.40 -0.75 0.20
CA LEU A 232 3.39 -0.40 -0.81
C LEU A 232 3.77 0.86 -1.62
N SER A 233 4.71 1.70 -1.14
CA SER A 233 5.27 2.79 -1.95
C SER A 233 5.99 2.30 -3.20
N LEU A 234 6.45 1.05 -3.23
CA LEU A 234 7.08 0.47 -4.41
C LEU A 234 6.09 0.39 -5.59
N LEU A 235 4.79 0.28 -5.31
CA LEU A 235 3.76 0.36 -6.36
C LEU A 235 3.64 1.76 -6.98
N GLU A 236 4.05 2.79 -6.24
CA GLU A 236 4.06 4.15 -6.76
C GLU A 236 5.18 4.34 -7.78
N ALA A 237 6.34 3.70 -7.60
CA ALA A 237 7.42 3.70 -8.58
C ALA A 237 6.99 3.13 -9.95
N ASP A 238 6.21 2.04 -9.97
CA ASP A 238 5.61 1.49 -11.20
C ASP A 238 4.74 2.55 -11.92
N GLY A 239 3.98 3.33 -11.15
CA GLY A 239 3.15 4.43 -11.66
C GLY A 239 3.95 5.60 -12.22
N MET A 240 5.09 5.92 -11.60
CA MET A 240 5.95 7.04 -11.96
C MET A 240 6.70 6.82 -13.28
N ASP A 241 7.20 5.61 -13.55
CA ASP A 241 8.03 5.30 -14.74
C ASP A 241 7.39 5.74 -16.07
N ARG A 242 6.05 5.66 -16.19
CA ARG A 242 5.32 6.10 -17.38
C ARG A 242 5.07 7.61 -17.48
N ILE A 243 5.14 8.33 -16.36
CA ILE A 243 5.11 9.80 -16.39
C ILE A 243 6.42 10.28 -17.03
N VAL A 244 7.55 9.69 -16.60
CA VAL A 244 8.92 9.97 -17.04
C VAL A 244 9.17 9.58 -18.51
N SER A 245 8.91 8.32 -18.87
CA SER A 245 9.26 7.78 -20.20
C SER A 245 8.47 8.37 -21.37
N GLY A 246 7.42 9.16 -21.11
CA GLY A 246 6.65 9.84 -22.14
C GLY A 246 7.09 11.27 -22.42
N GLU A 247 8.20 11.76 -21.85
CA GLU A 247 8.77 13.10 -22.09
C GLU A 247 10.20 13.08 -22.68
N SER A 248 10.91 11.94 -22.64
CA SER A 248 12.28 11.84 -23.17
C SER A 248 12.30 11.28 -24.60
N ASP A 249 12.41 12.17 -25.60
CA ASP A 249 12.91 11.79 -26.92
C ASP A 249 14.39 12.22 -27.11
N ASP A 250 15.05 12.91 -26.16
CA ASP A 250 16.46 13.34 -26.39
C ASP A 250 17.30 13.88 -25.19
N SER A 251 16.97 13.67 -23.90
CA SER A 251 17.82 14.17 -22.79
C SER A 251 18.36 13.08 -21.86
N GLU A 252 19.68 12.88 -21.91
CA GLU A 252 20.49 12.10 -20.95
C GLU A 252 20.71 12.89 -19.62
N SER A 253 19.69 13.55 -19.07
CA SER A 253 19.79 14.24 -17.78
C SER A 253 19.15 13.45 -16.65
N ASP A 254 19.68 13.65 -15.45
CA ASP A 254 19.33 13.06 -14.16
C ASP A 254 17.95 13.53 -13.65
N ASP A 255 16.93 13.50 -14.52
CA ASP A 255 15.60 14.07 -14.28
C ASP A 255 14.74 13.17 -13.35
N SER A 256 15.22 11.96 -13.02
CA SER A 256 14.49 10.99 -12.19
C SER A 256 14.05 11.57 -10.83
N TYR A 257 14.93 12.36 -10.20
CA TYR A 257 14.67 12.99 -8.91
C TYR A 257 13.59 14.08 -9.00
N GLU A 258 13.50 14.81 -10.11
CA GLU A 258 12.45 15.80 -10.30
C GLU A 258 11.08 15.12 -10.42
N TYR A 259 10.97 14.05 -11.21
CA TYR A 259 9.72 13.32 -11.38
C TYR A 259 9.20 12.64 -10.10
N GLU A 260 10.08 12.12 -9.25
CA GLU A 260 9.71 11.60 -7.93
C GLU A 260 9.07 12.70 -7.07
N ASN A 261 9.71 13.89 -7.00
CA ASN A 261 9.16 15.03 -6.28
C ASN A 261 7.83 15.52 -6.88
N HIS A 262 7.65 15.43 -8.20
CA HIS A 262 6.40 15.83 -8.88
C HIS A 262 5.26 14.88 -8.55
N TRP A 263 5.54 13.58 -8.60
CA TRP A 263 4.58 12.57 -8.20
C TRP A 263 4.19 12.76 -6.74
N GLU A 264 5.15 12.91 -5.83
CA GLU A 264 4.88 13.14 -4.43
C GLU A 264 4.03 14.39 -4.22
N SER A 265 4.33 15.50 -4.89
CA SER A 265 3.55 16.74 -4.78
C SER A 265 2.10 16.55 -5.26
N TYR A 266 1.91 15.89 -6.40
CA TYR A 266 0.59 15.54 -6.93
C TYR A 266 -0.17 14.59 -5.98
N ARG A 267 0.53 13.57 -5.48
CA ARG A 267 0.02 12.51 -4.59
C ARG A 267 -0.43 13.06 -3.23
N HIS A 268 0.26 14.05 -2.69
CA HIS A 268 -0.01 14.61 -1.37
C HIS A 268 -0.97 15.79 -1.39
N SER A 269 -1.04 16.54 -2.48
CA SER A 269 -1.92 17.71 -2.58
C SER A 269 -3.15 17.40 -3.42
N HIS A 270 -2.96 17.32 -4.74
CA HIS A 270 -4.08 17.24 -5.68
C HIS A 270 -4.86 15.93 -5.61
N TRP A 271 -4.19 14.81 -5.35
CA TRP A 271 -4.85 13.52 -5.25
C TRP A 271 -5.83 13.46 -4.09
N ILE A 272 -5.42 13.97 -2.91
CA ILE A 272 -6.27 13.97 -1.71
C ILE A 272 -7.52 14.79 -1.94
N GLU A 273 -7.37 15.97 -2.55
CA GLU A 273 -8.48 16.91 -2.73
C GLU A 273 -9.47 16.48 -3.82
N HIS A 274 -8.99 15.83 -4.89
CA HIS A 274 -9.79 15.68 -6.10
C HIS A 274 -9.96 14.25 -6.63
N TRP A 275 -9.09 13.31 -6.25
CA TRP A 275 -9.02 12.00 -6.92
C TRP A 275 -9.17 10.79 -6.04
N ARG A 276 -8.74 10.88 -4.79
CA ARG A 276 -8.92 9.80 -3.83
C ARG A 276 -10.41 9.45 -3.73
N GLY A 277 -10.73 8.17 -3.84
CA GLY A 277 -12.11 7.70 -3.80
C GLY A 277 -12.91 7.94 -5.08
N GLN A 278 -12.30 8.52 -6.12
CA GLN A 278 -12.98 8.90 -7.37
C GLN A 278 -12.39 8.21 -8.61
N LEU A 279 -11.12 7.76 -8.59
CA LEU A 279 -10.47 7.21 -9.79
C LEU A 279 -11.25 6.05 -10.41
N LEU A 280 -11.72 5.13 -9.56
CA LEU A 280 -12.44 3.94 -10.00
C LEU A 280 -13.81 4.29 -10.60
N LEU A 281 -14.43 5.36 -10.09
CA LEU A 281 -15.72 5.89 -10.52
C LEU A 281 -15.62 6.79 -11.76
N SER A 282 -14.43 7.34 -12.02
CA SER A 282 -14.23 8.29 -13.10
C SER A 282 -14.36 7.63 -14.49
N PRO A 283 -15.12 8.23 -15.42
CA PRO A 283 -15.22 7.76 -16.81
C PRO A 283 -14.02 8.18 -17.67
N GLU A 284 -13.06 8.93 -17.11
CA GLU A 284 -11.89 9.46 -17.82
C GLU A 284 -11.11 8.35 -18.55
N THR A 285 -10.39 8.68 -19.61
CA THR A 285 -9.49 7.75 -20.31
C THR A 285 -8.08 7.81 -19.71
N GLU A 286 -7.25 6.81 -20.01
CA GLU A 286 -5.84 6.81 -19.60
C GLU A 286 -5.07 8.07 -20.07
N HIS A 287 -5.32 8.49 -21.31
CA HIS A 287 -4.69 9.68 -21.89
C HIS A 287 -5.07 10.98 -21.16
N GLN A 288 -6.35 11.13 -20.83
CA GLN A 288 -6.84 12.31 -20.08
C GLN A 288 -6.26 12.35 -18.66
N LEU A 289 -6.18 11.20 -17.98
CA LEU A 289 -5.56 11.06 -16.66
C LEU A 289 -4.09 11.52 -16.70
N LEU A 290 -3.33 11.02 -17.68
CA LEU A 290 -1.91 11.37 -17.86
C LEU A 290 -1.74 12.87 -18.15
N GLN A 291 -2.53 13.42 -19.07
CA GLN A 291 -2.49 14.84 -19.41
C GLN A 291 -2.78 15.72 -18.19
N ARG A 292 -3.74 15.33 -17.33
CA ARG A 292 -4.04 16.10 -16.14
C ARG A 292 -2.89 16.12 -15.15
N ILE A 293 -2.26 14.97 -14.89
CA ILE A 293 -1.11 14.89 -13.97
C ILE A 293 0.02 15.80 -14.47
N ARG A 294 0.31 15.76 -15.78
CA ARG A 294 1.29 16.64 -16.43
C ARG A 294 0.92 18.13 -16.35
N ASN A 295 -0.35 18.46 -16.54
CA ASN A 295 -0.80 19.86 -16.48
C ASN A 295 -0.75 20.43 -15.06
N TYR A 296 -1.08 19.63 -14.04
CA TYR A 296 -0.95 20.07 -12.65
C TYR A 296 0.49 20.48 -12.34
N TYR A 297 1.45 19.67 -12.81
CA TYR A 297 2.87 19.97 -12.65
C TYR A 297 3.25 21.31 -13.31
N LYS A 298 2.87 21.54 -14.57
CA LYS A 298 3.16 22.82 -15.26
C LYS A 298 2.65 24.03 -14.48
N THR A 299 1.40 23.98 -14.02
CA THR A 299 0.81 25.09 -13.26
C THR A 299 1.50 25.26 -11.90
N PHE A 300 1.86 24.18 -11.22
CA PHE A 300 2.58 24.24 -9.94
C PHE A 300 3.97 24.88 -10.09
N MET A 301 4.70 24.57 -11.17
CA MET A 301 6.00 25.19 -11.46
C MET A 301 5.85 26.67 -11.83
N ASP A 302 4.86 27.02 -12.66
CA ASP A 302 4.59 28.42 -13.02
C ASP A 302 4.24 29.28 -11.78
N ASP A 303 3.56 28.69 -10.78
CA ASP A 303 3.20 29.36 -9.52
C ASP A 303 4.35 29.44 -8.49
N LEU A 304 5.39 28.59 -8.62
CA LEU A 304 6.59 28.63 -7.79
C LEU A 304 7.67 29.59 -8.30
N ASP A 305 7.49 30.14 -9.51
CA ASP A 305 8.40 31.09 -10.16
C ASP A 305 8.03 32.59 -10.01
N PRO A 306 7.61 33.14 -8.84
CA PRO A 306 7.68 34.57 -8.61
C PRO A 306 8.96 34.89 -7.83
N ILE A 307 10.01 35.35 -8.53
CA ILE A 307 10.84 36.52 -8.25
C ILE A 307 12.10 36.43 -9.15
N GLU A 308 12.03 37.09 -10.31
CA GLU A 308 13.22 37.72 -10.89
C GLU A 308 13.68 38.84 -9.93
N VAL A 309 14.96 38.82 -9.53
CA VAL A 309 15.66 39.97 -8.91
C VAL A 309 16.29 40.82 -10.00
#